data_AF-A0A561E6Q1-F1
#
_entry.id   AF-A0A561E6Q1-F1
#
_cell.length_a   1.000
_cell.length_b   1.000
_cell.length_c   1.000
_cell.angle_alpha   90.00
_cell.angle_beta   90.00
_cell.angle_gamma   90.00
#
_symmetry.space_group_name_H-M   'P 1'
#
loop_
_entity.id
_entity.type
_entity.pdbx_description
1 polymer ?
#
loop_
_entity_poly.entity_id
_entity_poly.type
_entity_poly.pdbx_seq_one_letter_code
_entity_poly.pdbx_strand_id
1 'polypeptide(L)'
;MTWSTLRGAPRRIPIDTTPLDTHRVDATKRTAWLLRINRWASDYGDCSGAQWAQLLAIPGEKMDDTKVSRIELGNEVASTAVLTRYEALLQLPPGSLRACCDGMARSQNPAELPQRSPRDGATMLDSIDDRIEQGAARGADWLELADLLKDRRAEWIPRRVVDKWFQQLTRELPNSRVFEYAARMEAMSLLIATPRYSDVMESVIREVAAEPDTEQANLLLDVLGDSTRTGMIDSLLIDLEQMDGSRQFGAALAMTSQVAHGLASHEHLARLNAFAMSQLATDPTNPSGQQARNLVALYTPRTTPLLRPATVADVLRNAPGLSTYVASARAESGFADPMLERLLMEALTNVFIDRRHHSGMLIRASPYRPVLLRAANALTNSPDWAIREAAVRFEARMQPQPT
;
A
#
# COMPACT_ATOMS: atom_id res chain seq x y z
N MET A 1 9.02 0.49 25.67
CA MET A 1 7.78 0.49 26.49
C MET A 1 7.10 -0.81 26.18
N THR A 2 7.08 -1.76 27.11
CA THR A 2 6.27 -2.98 26.92
C THR A 2 4.81 -2.57 26.83
N TRP A 3 4.09 -3.07 25.83
CA TRP A 3 2.67 -2.75 25.64
C TRP A 3 1.94 -3.02 26.95
N SER A 4 0.97 -2.15 27.31
CA SER A 4 0.32 -2.20 28.62
C SER A 4 -0.15 -3.63 28.92
N THR A 5 -0.15 -4.01 30.21
CA THR A 5 -0.61 -5.34 30.60
C THR A 5 -2.08 -5.44 30.24
N LEU A 6 -2.38 -6.04 29.07
CA LEU A 6 -3.67 -6.15 28.39
C LEU A 6 -4.79 -6.68 29.32
N ARG A 7 -5.25 -5.87 30.26
CA ARG A 7 -6.31 -6.21 31.22
C ARG A 7 -7.63 -5.78 30.60
N GLY A 8 -8.39 -6.76 30.12
CA GLY A 8 -9.79 -6.57 29.71
C GLY A 8 -10.06 -6.46 28.20
N ALA A 9 -9.05 -6.48 27.33
CA ALA A 9 -9.27 -6.52 25.88
C ALA A 9 -9.76 -7.91 25.42
N PRO A 10 -10.73 -8.01 24.48
CA PRO A 10 -11.02 -9.28 23.82
C PRO A 10 -9.72 -9.82 23.20
N ARG A 11 -9.32 -11.04 23.57
CA ARG A 11 -7.99 -11.60 23.29
C ARG A 11 -7.71 -11.93 21.82
N ARG A 12 -8.67 -11.73 20.91
CA ARG A 12 -8.55 -12.21 19.54
C ARG A 12 -7.99 -11.12 18.64
N ILE A 13 -6.80 -11.38 18.12
CA ILE A 13 -6.19 -10.61 17.04
C ILE A 13 -6.96 -10.94 15.74
N PRO A 14 -7.40 -9.96 14.95
CA PRO A 14 -7.94 -10.23 13.62
C PRO A 14 -6.84 -10.79 12.72
N ILE A 15 -7.16 -11.85 11.99
CA ILE A 15 -6.21 -12.58 11.14
C ILE A 15 -6.81 -12.69 9.75
N ASP A 16 -6.03 -12.32 8.74
CA ASP A 16 -6.29 -12.65 7.34
C ASP A 16 -6.08 -14.16 7.13
N THR A 17 -7.16 -14.87 6.83
CA THR A 17 -7.17 -16.32 6.58
C THR A 17 -7.20 -16.67 5.10
N THR A 18 -7.05 -15.72 4.17
CA THR A 18 -6.96 -16.07 2.75
C THR A 18 -5.79 -17.02 2.51
N PRO A 19 -5.84 -17.95 1.55
CA PRO A 19 -4.71 -18.83 1.27
C PRO A 19 -3.43 -18.04 0.96
N LEU A 20 -2.26 -18.58 1.33
CA LEU A 20 -1.00 -17.87 1.12
C LEU A 20 -0.57 -17.85 -0.34
N ASP A 21 -1.07 -18.78 -1.16
CA ASP A 21 -0.74 -18.99 -2.56
C ASP A 21 -1.64 -18.23 -3.55
N THR A 22 -2.53 -17.37 -3.05
CA THR A 22 -3.33 -16.45 -3.87
C THR A 22 -2.77 -15.02 -3.83
N HIS A 23 -3.03 -14.25 -4.88
CA HIS A 23 -2.76 -12.81 -4.92
C HIS A 23 -3.69 -12.01 -3.98
N ARG A 24 -4.84 -12.59 -3.59
CA ARG A 24 -5.87 -11.92 -2.79
C ARG A 24 -5.59 -11.95 -1.29
N VAL A 25 -5.93 -10.85 -0.63
CA VAL A 25 -5.88 -10.72 0.84
C VAL A 25 -7.19 -10.16 1.38
N ASP A 26 -7.49 -10.44 2.64
CA ASP A 26 -8.62 -9.81 3.35
C ASP A 26 -8.22 -8.42 3.86
N ALA A 27 -8.45 -7.40 3.03
CA ALA A 27 -8.11 -6.01 3.34
C ALA A 27 -8.79 -5.53 4.63
N THR A 28 -10.06 -5.91 4.83
CA THR A 28 -10.83 -5.57 6.03
C THR A 28 -10.19 -6.11 7.31
N LYS A 29 -9.73 -7.37 7.33
CA LYS A 29 -9.01 -7.96 8.48
C LYS A 29 -7.67 -7.28 8.75
N ARG A 30 -6.95 -6.89 7.70
CA ARG A 30 -5.66 -6.20 7.81
C ARG A 30 -5.80 -4.77 8.34
N THR A 31 -6.80 -4.05 7.88
CA THR A 31 -7.18 -2.74 8.43
C THR A 31 -7.56 -2.87 9.90
N ALA A 32 -8.41 -3.84 10.24
CA ALA A 32 -8.79 -4.10 11.63
C ALA A 32 -7.60 -4.40 12.54
N TRP A 33 -6.64 -5.21 12.05
CA TRP A 33 -5.38 -5.46 12.74
C TRP A 33 -4.63 -4.16 13.00
N LEU A 34 -4.42 -3.35 11.95
CA LEU A 34 -3.65 -2.12 12.06
C LEU A 34 -4.28 -1.13 13.06
N LEU A 35 -5.60 -0.97 13.06
CA LEU A 35 -6.31 -0.12 14.03
C LEU A 35 -6.13 -0.63 15.46
N ARG A 36 -6.34 -1.93 15.66
CA ARG A 36 -6.34 -2.55 16.98
C ARG A 36 -4.95 -2.51 17.62
N ILE A 37 -3.91 -2.86 16.86
CA ILE A 37 -2.54 -2.89 17.39
C ILE A 37 -2.02 -1.48 17.68
N ASN A 38 -2.41 -0.47 16.89
CA ASN A 38 -2.04 0.92 17.17
C ASN A 38 -2.70 1.43 18.45
N ARG A 39 -3.98 1.08 18.67
CA ARG A 39 -4.66 1.36 19.93
C ARG A 39 -3.99 0.64 21.11
N TRP A 40 -3.69 -0.66 20.97
CA TRP A 40 -3.07 -1.47 22.03
C TRP A 40 -1.69 -0.98 22.46
N ALA A 41 -0.90 -0.45 21.53
CA ALA A 41 0.41 0.11 21.84
C ALA A 41 0.36 1.56 22.37
N SER A 42 -0.83 2.16 22.46
CA SER A 42 -1.03 3.53 22.93
C SER A 42 -1.51 3.59 24.38
N ASP A 43 -1.64 4.81 24.92
CA ASP A 43 -2.22 5.05 26.25
C ASP A 43 -3.69 4.59 26.39
N TYR A 44 -4.34 4.26 25.27
CA TYR A 44 -5.71 3.73 25.23
C TYR A 44 -5.79 2.20 25.18
N GLY A 45 -4.65 1.49 25.31
CA GLY A 45 -4.60 0.03 25.24
C GLY A 45 -5.46 -0.66 26.31
N ASP A 46 -5.58 -0.04 27.48
CA ASP A 46 -6.38 -0.53 28.60
C ASP A 46 -7.82 -0.01 28.62
N CYS A 47 -8.19 0.88 27.68
CA CYS A 47 -9.57 1.35 27.57
C CYS A 47 -10.50 0.20 27.18
N SER A 48 -11.64 0.07 27.86
CA SER A 48 -12.73 -0.81 27.40
C SER A 48 -13.25 -0.38 26.03
N GLY A 49 -13.87 -1.29 25.28
CA GLY A 49 -14.47 -0.95 23.98
C GLY A 49 -15.57 0.12 24.09
N ALA A 50 -16.34 0.12 25.18
CA ALA A 50 -17.33 1.18 25.46
C ALA A 50 -16.69 2.55 25.69
N GLN A 51 -15.61 2.64 26.48
CA GLN A 51 -14.86 3.89 26.66
C GLN A 51 -14.25 4.38 25.35
N TRP A 52 -13.69 3.45 24.56
CA TRP A 52 -13.11 3.78 23.26
C TRP A 52 -14.16 4.25 22.27
N ALA A 53 -15.36 3.64 22.24
CA ALA A 53 -16.47 4.09 21.41
C ALA A 53 -16.90 5.53 21.76
N GLN A 54 -16.88 5.90 23.05
CA GLN A 54 -17.14 7.27 23.49
C GLN A 54 -16.06 8.25 23.02
N LEU A 55 -14.77 7.89 23.14
CA LEU A 55 -13.66 8.71 22.66
C LEU A 55 -13.69 8.89 21.14
N LEU A 56 -14.05 7.82 20.42
CA LEU A 56 -14.16 7.81 18.96
C LEU A 56 -15.28 8.71 18.43
N ALA A 57 -16.31 9.05 19.20
CA ALA A 57 -17.53 9.75 18.76
C ALA A 57 -17.35 10.61 17.48
N ILE A 58 -18.05 10.22 16.42
CA ILE A 58 -17.94 10.80 15.07
C ILE A 58 -19.27 11.47 14.72
N PRO A 59 -19.29 12.76 14.34
CA PRO A 59 -20.51 13.41 13.87
C PRO A 59 -21.15 12.66 12.70
N GLY A 60 -22.43 12.33 12.82
CA GLY A 60 -23.20 11.65 11.77
C GLY A 60 -22.99 10.13 11.67
N GLU A 61 -22.08 9.53 12.44
CA GLU A 61 -21.88 8.08 12.50
C GLU A 61 -22.10 7.56 13.93
N LYS A 62 -23.05 6.63 14.10
CA LYS A 62 -23.33 6.03 15.41
C LYS A 62 -22.19 5.09 15.81
N MET A 63 -21.43 5.49 16.82
CA MET A 63 -20.37 4.69 17.44
C MET A 63 -20.83 4.10 18.78
N ASP A 64 -20.82 2.78 18.88
CA ASP A 64 -21.03 2.02 20.11
C ASP A 64 -20.00 0.88 20.23
N ASP A 65 -19.94 0.25 21.41
CA ASP A 65 -18.99 -0.84 21.69
C ASP A 65 -19.09 -1.99 20.66
N THR A 66 -20.32 -2.29 20.20
CA THR A 66 -20.54 -3.37 19.24
C THR A 66 -19.99 -3.00 17.85
N LYS A 67 -20.25 -1.78 17.38
CA LYS A 67 -19.72 -1.23 16.13
C LYS A 67 -18.19 -1.21 16.14
N VAL A 68 -17.58 -0.68 17.22
CA VAL A 68 -16.12 -0.68 17.41
C VAL A 68 -15.56 -2.09 17.38
N SER A 69 -16.19 -3.02 18.10
CA SER A 69 -15.76 -4.42 18.14
C SER A 69 -15.82 -5.08 16.77
N ARG A 70 -16.86 -4.82 15.96
CA ARG A 70 -16.94 -5.32 14.58
C ARG A 70 -15.83 -4.75 13.69
N ILE A 71 -15.54 -3.45 13.79
CA ILE A 71 -14.44 -2.81 13.06
C ILE A 71 -13.08 -3.41 13.48
N GLU A 72 -12.77 -3.47 14.78
CA GLU A 72 -11.49 -3.97 15.30
C GLU A 72 -11.31 -5.49 15.20
N LEU A 73 -12.36 -6.22 14.83
CA LEU A 73 -12.31 -7.65 14.47
C LEU A 73 -12.35 -7.88 12.95
N GLY A 74 -12.51 -6.82 12.16
CA GLY A 74 -12.59 -6.87 10.70
C GLY A 74 -13.85 -7.56 10.20
N ASN A 75 -14.97 -7.40 10.91
CA ASN A 75 -16.29 -7.85 10.47
C ASN A 75 -17.09 -6.69 9.83
N GLU A 76 -16.53 -5.49 9.85
CA GLU A 76 -17.11 -4.28 9.26
C GLU A 76 -15.97 -3.39 8.75
N VAL A 77 -16.15 -2.76 7.59
CA VAL A 77 -15.17 -1.85 6.99
C VAL A 77 -15.11 -0.55 7.81
N ALA A 78 -13.90 -0.08 8.12
CA ALA A 78 -13.71 1.20 8.79
C ALA A 78 -13.95 2.35 7.81
N SER A 79 -14.83 3.29 8.16
CA SER A 79 -15.06 4.50 7.36
C SER A 79 -13.83 5.41 7.36
N THR A 80 -13.70 6.29 6.36
CA THR A 80 -12.64 7.32 6.35
C THR A 80 -12.66 8.17 7.62
N ALA A 81 -13.85 8.50 8.14
CA ALA A 81 -14.00 9.26 9.37
C ALA A 81 -13.45 8.49 10.58
N VAL A 82 -13.67 7.17 10.65
CA VAL A 82 -13.07 6.31 11.69
C VAL A 82 -11.55 6.32 11.58
N LEU A 83 -10.98 6.12 10.38
CA LEU A 83 -9.52 6.13 10.19
C LEU A 83 -8.89 7.46 10.63
N THR A 84 -9.44 8.59 10.18
CA THR A 84 -8.98 9.93 10.58
C THR A 84 -9.11 10.15 12.08
N ARG A 85 -10.18 9.66 12.71
CA ARG A 85 -10.35 9.78 14.16
C ARG A 85 -9.34 8.94 14.95
N TYR A 86 -9.02 7.73 14.48
CA TYR A 86 -7.94 6.92 15.05
C TYR A 86 -6.60 7.65 14.94
N GLU A 87 -6.26 8.20 13.77
CA GLU A 87 -5.02 8.96 13.60
C GLU A 87 -4.93 10.12 14.58
N ALA A 88 -6.01 10.90 14.73
CA ALA A 88 -6.05 12.04 15.64
C ALA A 88 -5.92 11.63 17.12
N LEU A 89 -6.69 10.63 17.57
CA LEU A 89 -6.66 10.19 18.98
C LEU A 89 -5.32 9.57 19.36
N LEU A 90 -4.73 8.80 18.44
CA LEU A 90 -3.46 8.09 18.64
C LEU A 90 -2.24 8.95 18.29
N GLN A 91 -2.45 10.22 17.91
CA GLN A 91 -1.41 11.17 17.51
C GLN A 91 -0.52 10.64 16.37
N LEU A 92 -1.11 9.87 15.47
CA LEU A 92 -0.43 9.38 14.27
C LEU A 92 -0.39 10.49 13.21
N PRO A 93 0.59 10.46 12.29
CA PRO A 93 0.61 11.40 11.16
C PRO A 93 -0.72 11.34 10.39
N PRO A 94 -1.35 12.48 10.09
CA PRO A 94 -2.60 12.50 9.32
C PRO A 94 -2.45 11.76 7.99
N GLY A 95 -3.45 10.96 7.63
CA GLY A 95 -3.47 10.16 6.40
C GLY A 95 -2.60 8.89 6.43
N SER A 96 -1.83 8.63 7.48
CA SER A 96 -0.92 7.48 7.54
C SER A 96 -1.63 6.14 7.58
N LEU A 97 -2.71 6.01 8.37
CA LEU A 97 -3.53 4.81 8.42
C LEU A 97 -4.42 4.75 7.18
N ARG A 98 -5.03 5.89 6.84
CA ARG A 98 -5.93 5.99 5.69
C ARG A 98 -5.26 5.53 4.40
N ALA A 99 -4.10 6.08 4.06
CA ALA A 99 -3.42 5.76 2.82
C ALA A 99 -3.03 4.27 2.72
N CYS A 100 -2.59 3.68 3.83
CA CYS A 100 -2.22 2.26 3.85
C CYS A 100 -3.46 1.36 3.65
N CYS A 101 -4.57 1.69 4.31
CA CYS A 101 -5.82 0.95 4.23
C CYS A 101 -6.50 1.10 2.87
N ASP A 102 -6.65 2.34 2.39
CA ASP A 102 -7.30 2.64 1.10
C ASP A 102 -6.47 2.02 -0.04
N GLY A 103 -5.15 2.13 -0.01
CA GLY A 103 -4.29 1.61 -1.09
C GLY A 103 -4.32 0.10 -1.19
N MET A 104 -4.36 -0.59 -0.05
CA MET A 104 -4.54 -2.03 0.00
C MET A 104 -5.95 -2.44 -0.44
N ALA A 105 -7.00 -1.77 0.05
CA ALA A 105 -8.36 -2.08 -0.37
C ALA A 105 -8.52 -1.92 -1.89
N ARG A 106 -7.95 -0.86 -2.46
CA ARG A 106 -8.01 -0.57 -3.89
C ARG A 106 -7.29 -1.60 -4.75
N SER A 107 -6.11 -2.08 -4.35
CA SER A 107 -5.40 -3.10 -5.13
C SER A 107 -6.05 -4.49 -5.08
N GLN A 108 -6.85 -4.77 -4.05
CA GLN A 108 -7.42 -6.10 -3.82
C GLN A 108 -8.88 -6.20 -4.22
N ASN A 109 -9.66 -5.21 -3.81
CA ASN A 109 -11.08 -5.12 -4.07
C ASN A 109 -11.54 -3.66 -3.96
N PRO A 110 -11.54 -2.89 -5.07
CA PRO A 110 -12.02 -1.51 -5.06
C PRO A 110 -13.44 -1.32 -4.47
N ALA A 111 -14.28 -2.36 -4.46
CA ALA A 111 -15.61 -2.31 -3.85
C ALA A 111 -15.57 -2.24 -2.30
N GLU A 112 -14.46 -2.58 -1.67
CA GLU A 112 -14.24 -2.47 -0.21
C GLU A 112 -13.72 -1.10 0.21
N LEU A 113 -13.47 -0.17 -0.72
CA LEU A 113 -13.09 1.19 -0.37
C LEU A 113 -14.21 1.87 0.45
N PRO A 114 -13.86 2.57 1.54
CA PRO A 114 -14.85 3.23 2.37
C PRO A 114 -15.61 4.30 1.59
N GLN A 115 -16.92 4.40 1.85
CA GLN A 115 -17.73 5.49 1.33
C GLN A 115 -17.24 6.83 1.91
N ARG A 116 -17.16 7.85 1.04
CA ARG A 116 -16.71 9.19 1.40
C ARG A 116 -17.91 10.09 1.64
N SER A 117 -17.91 10.77 2.79
CA SER A 117 -18.90 11.80 3.09
C SER A 117 -18.55 13.11 2.37
N PRO A 118 -19.49 13.75 1.67
CA PRO A 118 -19.27 15.09 1.10
C PRO A 118 -18.91 16.08 2.21
N ARG A 119 -17.84 16.86 2.00
CA ARG A 119 -17.43 17.95 2.90
C ARG A 119 -17.73 19.29 2.26
N ASP A 120 -17.83 20.34 3.09
CA ASP A 120 -17.86 21.72 2.58
C ASP A 120 -16.48 22.06 2.01
N GLY A 121 -16.42 22.17 0.69
CA GLY A 121 -15.16 22.03 -0.05
C GLY A 121 -14.43 23.33 -0.35
N ALA A 122 -15.09 24.49 -0.36
CA ALA A 122 -14.49 25.72 -0.89
C ALA A 122 -13.36 26.26 0.01
N THR A 123 -13.64 26.50 1.30
CA THR A 123 -12.62 26.99 2.24
C THR A 123 -11.48 25.99 2.46
N MET A 124 -11.79 24.69 2.39
CA MET A 124 -10.77 23.65 2.49
C MET A 124 -9.85 23.63 1.26
N LEU A 125 -10.41 23.82 0.07
CA LEU A 125 -9.65 23.87 -1.18
C LEU A 125 -8.69 25.05 -1.21
N ASP A 126 -9.16 26.25 -0.85
CA ASP A 126 -8.31 27.46 -0.78
C ASP A 126 -7.14 27.24 0.19
N SER A 127 -7.42 26.65 1.36
CA SER A 127 -6.40 26.36 2.37
C SER A 127 -5.36 25.32 1.90
N ILE A 128 -5.78 24.33 1.10
CA ILE A 128 -4.87 23.34 0.52
C ILE A 128 -4.04 23.97 -0.60
N ASP A 129 -4.65 24.78 -1.47
CA ASP A 129 -3.95 25.50 -2.54
C ASP A 129 -2.83 26.39 -1.96
N ASP A 130 -3.15 27.20 -0.94
CA ASP A 130 -2.16 28.03 -0.24
C ASP A 130 -0.97 27.19 0.29
N ARG A 131 -1.24 26.01 0.88
CA ARG A 131 -0.18 25.11 1.37
C ARG A 131 0.65 24.53 0.23
N ILE A 132 0.03 24.20 -0.90
CA ILE A 132 0.74 23.71 -2.08
C ILE A 132 1.65 24.80 -2.63
N GLU A 133 1.14 26.03 -2.80
CA GLU A 133 1.91 27.17 -3.31
C GLU A 133 3.12 27.51 -2.41
N GLN A 134 2.97 27.34 -1.10
CA GLN A 134 4.03 27.58 -0.12
C GLN A 134 5.02 26.40 0.02
N GLY A 135 4.80 25.28 -0.68
CA GLY A 135 5.58 24.05 -0.51
C GLY A 135 5.43 23.41 0.88
N ALA A 136 4.32 23.70 1.58
CA ALA A 136 4.02 23.22 2.93
C ALA A 136 3.01 22.07 2.94
N ALA A 137 2.47 21.68 1.77
CA ALA A 137 1.51 20.59 1.63
C ALA A 137 2.13 19.24 2.05
N ARG A 138 1.39 18.51 2.88
CA ARG A 138 1.70 17.15 3.31
C ARG A 138 0.86 16.15 2.56
N GLY A 139 1.18 14.87 2.69
CA GLY A 139 0.46 13.78 2.04
C GLY A 139 -1.04 13.76 2.38
N ALA A 140 -1.40 14.14 3.61
CA ALA A 140 -2.81 14.28 4.00
C ALA A 140 -3.54 15.40 3.24
N ASP A 141 -2.85 16.50 2.89
CA ASP A 141 -3.41 17.58 2.09
C ASP A 141 -3.69 17.10 0.66
N TRP A 142 -2.78 16.30 0.10
CA TRP A 142 -2.95 15.68 -1.21
C TRP A 142 -4.10 14.67 -1.24
N LEU A 143 -4.28 13.87 -0.19
CA LEU A 143 -5.43 12.97 -0.05
C LEU A 143 -6.75 13.72 0.00
N GLU A 144 -6.80 14.79 0.81
CA GLU A 144 -7.98 15.61 0.92
C GLU A 144 -8.29 16.34 -0.39
N LEU A 145 -7.27 16.85 -1.09
CA LEU A 145 -7.42 17.42 -2.43
C LEU A 145 -8.02 16.40 -3.39
N ALA A 146 -7.49 15.16 -3.40
CA ALA A 146 -8.02 14.10 -4.26
C ALA A 146 -9.47 13.76 -3.94
N ASP A 147 -9.91 13.84 -2.68
CA ASP A 147 -11.32 13.71 -2.31
C ASP A 147 -12.19 14.85 -2.85
N LEU A 148 -11.75 16.09 -2.62
CA LEU A 148 -12.47 17.28 -3.05
C LEU A 148 -12.65 17.30 -4.57
N LEU A 149 -11.61 16.91 -5.32
CA LEU A 149 -11.65 16.85 -6.77
C LEU A 149 -12.60 15.78 -7.33
N LYS A 150 -12.88 14.71 -6.56
CA LYS A 150 -13.87 13.70 -6.95
C LYS A 150 -15.32 14.17 -6.81
N ASP A 151 -15.57 15.21 -6.02
CA ASP A 151 -16.90 15.82 -5.91
C ASP A 151 -17.23 16.58 -7.21
N ARG A 152 -18.45 16.40 -7.73
CA ARG A 152 -18.96 17.16 -8.90
C ARG A 152 -18.92 18.67 -8.67
N ARG A 153 -18.94 19.12 -7.41
CA ARG A 153 -18.79 20.53 -7.06
C ARG A 153 -17.42 21.09 -7.43
N ALA A 154 -16.40 20.28 -7.68
CA ALA A 154 -15.09 20.72 -8.15
C ALA A 154 -15.03 20.96 -9.68
N GLU A 155 -16.17 20.96 -10.39
CA GLU A 155 -16.24 21.15 -11.84
C GLU A 155 -15.70 22.50 -12.34
N TRP A 156 -15.73 23.55 -11.51
CA TRP A 156 -15.35 24.91 -11.90
C TRP A 156 -13.85 25.22 -11.79
N ILE A 157 -13.02 24.30 -11.26
CA ILE A 157 -11.59 24.55 -11.08
C ILE A 157 -10.88 24.66 -12.45
N PRO A 158 -10.16 25.76 -12.72
CA PRO A 158 -9.47 25.94 -14.00
C PRO A 158 -8.41 24.87 -14.24
N ARG A 159 -8.33 24.37 -15.47
CA ARG A 159 -7.39 23.31 -15.86
C ARG A 159 -5.93 23.61 -15.49
N ARG A 160 -5.49 24.87 -15.66
CA ARG A 160 -4.12 25.29 -15.31
C ARG A 160 -3.77 25.04 -13.84
N VAL A 161 -4.75 25.16 -12.95
CA VAL A 161 -4.56 24.99 -11.50
C VAL A 161 -4.40 23.50 -11.20
N VAL A 162 -5.27 22.67 -11.80
CA VAL A 162 -5.17 21.20 -11.69
C VAL A 162 -3.83 20.69 -12.24
N ASP A 163 -3.39 21.17 -13.39
CA ASP A 163 -2.11 20.76 -13.99
C ASP A 163 -0.94 21.10 -13.05
N LYS A 164 -0.93 22.30 -12.46
CA LYS A 164 0.09 22.73 -11.48
C LYS A 164 0.11 21.80 -10.26
N TRP A 165 -1.05 21.50 -9.69
CA TRP A 165 -1.16 20.60 -8.55
C TRP A 165 -0.65 19.20 -8.87
N PHE A 166 -1.02 18.65 -10.03
CA PHE A 166 -0.61 17.30 -10.42
C PHE A 166 0.89 17.25 -10.65
N GLN A 167 1.46 18.22 -11.37
CA GLN A 167 2.91 18.31 -11.58
C GLN A 167 3.68 18.37 -10.25
N GLN A 168 3.18 19.15 -9.28
CA GLN A 168 3.82 19.23 -7.98
C GLN A 168 3.71 17.92 -7.19
N LEU A 169 2.52 17.31 -7.12
CA LEU A 169 2.33 16.00 -6.48
C LEU A 169 3.25 14.93 -7.07
N THR A 170 3.34 14.85 -8.40
CA THR A 170 4.18 13.89 -9.11
C THR A 170 5.67 14.11 -8.83
N ARG A 171 6.14 15.35 -8.71
CA ARG A 171 7.54 15.66 -8.35
C ARG A 171 7.86 15.41 -6.86
N GLU A 172 6.86 15.52 -5.98
CA GLU A 172 7.04 15.25 -4.56
C GLU A 172 7.07 13.75 -4.21
N LEU A 173 6.41 12.88 -5.00
CA LEU A 173 6.30 11.44 -4.68
C LEU A 173 7.67 10.74 -4.53
N PRO A 174 8.63 10.85 -5.48
CA PRO A 174 9.91 10.15 -5.41
C PRO A 174 10.74 10.50 -4.17
N ASN A 175 10.58 11.75 -3.69
CA ASN A 175 11.32 12.30 -2.55
C ASN A 175 10.53 12.23 -1.23
N SER A 176 9.42 11.49 -1.22
CA SER A 176 8.53 11.45 -0.08
C SER A 176 9.10 10.65 1.09
N ARG A 177 8.90 11.21 2.29
CA ARG A 177 9.12 10.47 3.53
C ARG A 177 8.10 9.33 3.69
N VAL A 178 8.28 8.53 4.73
CA VAL A 178 7.53 7.29 4.98
C VAL A 178 6.01 7.37 4.79
N PHE A 179 5.34 8.15 5.63
CA PHE A 179 3.88 8.27 5.64
C PHE A 179 3.37 9.20 4.55
N GLU A 180 4.21 10.18 4.24
CA GLU A 180 4.08 11.13 3.14
C GLU A 180 4.00 10.43 1.77
N TYR A 181 4.78 9.34 1.59
CA TYR A 181 4.81 8.53 0.38
C TYR A 181 3.48 7.81 0.15
N ALA A 182 2.98 7.11 1.17
CA ALA A 182 1.74 6.36 1.04
C ALA A 182 0.57 7.27 0.70
N ALA A 183 0.47 8.40 1.39
CA ALA A 183 -0.61 9.36 1.20
C ALA A 183 -0.53 10.04 -0.18
N ARG A 184 0.66 10.42 -0.66
CA ARG A 184 0.81 10.95 -2.02
C ARG A 184 0.54 9.90 -3.10
N MET A 185 1.03 8.67 -2.91
CA MET A 185 0.78 7.55 -3.81
C MET A 185 -0.73 7.30 -3.94
N GLU A 186 -1.43 7.18 -2.81
CA GLU A 186 -2.89 7.04 -2.77
C GLU A 186 -3.60 8.23 -3.43
N ALA A 187 -3.17 9.47 -3.18
CA ALA A 187 -3.75 10.64 -3.82
C ALA A 187 -3.62 10.57 -5.35
N MET A 188 -2.44 10.21 -5.86
CA MET A 188 -2.22 10.03 -7.30
C MET A 188 -3.09 8.89 -7.87
N SER A 189 -3.14 7.75 -7.19
CA SER A 189 -4.00 6.62 -7.56
C SER A 189 -5.48 7.01 -7.63
N LEU A 190 -5.97 7.83 -6.70
CA LEU A 190 -7.35 8.30 -6.71
C LEU A 190 -7.64 9.24 -7.87
N LEU A 191 -6.69 10.11 -8.19
CA LEU A 191 -6.81 11.06 -9.29
C LEU A 191 -6.75 10.37 -10.65
N ILE A 192 -5.85 9.40 -10.84
CA ILE A 192 -5.78 8.64 -12.10
C ILE A 192 -6.98 7.70 -12.29
N ALA A 193 -7.52 7.15 -11.20
CA ALA A 193 -8.74 6.35 -11.26
C ALA A 193 -9.99 7.19 -11.56
N THR A 194 -9.92 8.52 -11.43
CA THR A 194 -11.04 9.44 -11.66
C THR A 194 -11.11 9.81 -13.14
N PRO A 195 -12.17 9.42 -13.88
CA PRO A 195 -12.21 9.57 -15.35
C PRO A 195 -11.94 10.99 -15.86
N ARG A 196 -12.40 12.01 -15.12
CA ARG A 196 -12.17 13.43 -15.46
C ARG A 196 -10.68 13.83 -15.46
N TYR A 197 -9.88 13.19 -14.62
CA TYR A 197 -8.49 13.55 -14.38
C TYR A 197 -7.48 12.52 -14.89
N SER A 198 -7.94 11.32 -15.28
CA SER A 198 -7.09 10.21 -15.72
C SER A 198 -6.09 10.63 -16.79
N ASP A 199 -6.56 11.23 -17.89
CA ASP A 199 -5.68 11.61 -19.02
C ASP A 199 -4.64 12.65 -18.61
N VAL A 200 -5.02 13.58 -17.73
CA VAL A 200 -4.14 14.64 -17.22
C VAL A 200 -3.06 14.07 -16.34
N MET A 201 -3.46 13.26 -15.36
CA MET A 201 -2.57 12.65 -14.40
C MET A 201 -1.62 11.69 -15.09
N GLU A 202 -2.11 10.89 -16.05
CA GLU A 202 -1.26 10.05 -16.88
C GLU A 202 -0.23 10.85 -17.66
N SER A 203 -0.65 11.93 -18.35
CA SER A 203 0.28 12.78 -19.11
C SER A 203 1.38 13.34 -18.21
N VAL A 204 1.02 13.85 -17.03
CA VAL A 204 1.96 14.42 -16.07
C VAL A 204 2.90 13.35 -15.50
N ILE A 205 2.39 12.16 -15.16
CA ILE A 205 3.20 11.02 -14.69
C ILE A 205 4.24 10.66 -15.75
N ARG A 206 3.83 10.53 -17.01
CA ARG A 206 4.72 10.16 -18.11
C ARG A 206 5.76 11.24 -18.39
N GLU A 207 5.37 12.50 -18.36
CA GLU A 207 6.27 13.64 -18.54
C GLU A 207 7.37 13.66 -17.47
N VAL A 208 7.00 13.60 -16.19
CA VAL A 208 7.96 13.65 -15.08
C VAL A 208 8.80 12.36 -15.01
N ALA A 209 8.21 11.20 -15.29
CA ALA A 209 8.96 9.94 -15.34
C ALA A 209 10.00 9.94 -16.48
N ALA A 210 9.76 10.66 -17.57
CA ALA A 210 10.69 10.78 -18.69
C ALA A 210 11.86 11.74 -18.42
N GLU A 211 11.77 12.60 -17.41
CA GLU A 211 12.88 13.48 -17.02
C GLU A 211 14.15 12.65 -16.69
N PRO A 212 15.35 13.02 -17.20
CA PRO A 212 16.57 12.23 -17.01
C PRO A 212 16.97 11.99 -15.55
N ASP A 213 16.66 12.95 -14.67
CA ASP A 213 17.09 12.97 -13.27
C ASP A 213 16.09 12.25 -12.33
N THR A 214 15.03 11.65 -12.87
CA THR A 214 14.02 10.92 -12.09
C THR A 214 14.50 9.50 -11.75
N GLU A 215 15.32 9.38 -10.69
CA GLU A 215 15.91 8.09 -10.26
C GLU A 215 14.85 7.01 -9.95
N GLN A 216 13.74 7.41 -9.31
CA GLN A 216 12.66 6.49 -8.88
C GLN A 216 11.42 6.57 -9.80
N ALA A 217 11.65 6.65 -11.12
CA ALA A 217 10.57 6.71 -12.12
C ALA A 217 9.61 5.50 -12.03
N ASN A 218 10.08 4.35 -11.54
CA ASN A 218 9.24 3.18 -11.30
C ASN A 218 8.05 3.47 -10.39
N LEU A 219 8.22 4.33 -9.37
CA LEU A 219 7.14 4.67 -8.43
C LEU A 219 6.04 5.50 -9.09
N LEU A 220 6.41 6.37 -10.03
CA LEU A 220 5.47 7.19 -10.78
C LEU A 220 4.67 6.33 -11.75
N LEU A 221 5.35 5.46 -12.49
CA LEU A 221 4.71 4.61 -13.49
C LEU A 221 3.85 3.52 -12.87
N ASP A 222 4.16 3.03 -11.68
CA ASP A 222 3.33 2.07 -10.92
C ASP A 222 1.90 2.60 -10.71
N VAL A 223 1.75 3.92 -10.48
CA VAL A 223 0.44 4.60 -10.35
C VAL A 223 -0.48 4.34 -11.54
N LEU A 224 0.07 4.17 -12.75
CA LEU A 224 -0.72 3.90 -13.96
C LEU A 224 -1.54 2.61 -13.85
N GLY A 225 -1.13 1.69 -12.97
CA GLY A 225 -1.86 0.46 -12.68
C GLY A 225 -3.25 0.69 -12.10
N ASP A 226 -3.51 1.85 -11.49
CA ASP A 226 -4.82 2.26 -10.96
C ASP A 226 -5.72 2.98 -11.97
N SER A 227 -5.23 3.22 -13.20
CA SER A 227 -6.04 3.87 -14.23
C SER A 227 -7.24 3.03 -14.64
N THR A 228 -8.37 3.69 -14.86
CA THR A 228 -9.61 3.10 -15.38
C THR A 228 -9.77 3.34 -16.89
N ARG A 229 -8.78 3.96 -17.54
CA ARG A 229 -8.83 4.29 -18.97
C ARG A 229 -8.79 3.03 -19.84
N THR A 230 -9.68 2.96 -20.82
CA THR A 230 -9.66 1.90 -21.85
C THR A 230 -8.34 1.95 -22.63
N GLY A 231 -7.75 0.78 -22.89
CA GLY A 231 -6.46 0.67 -23.60
C GLY A 231 -5.22 0.94 -22.74
N MET A 232 -5.36 1.06 -21.41
CA MET A 232 -4.20 1.21 -20.52
C MET A 232 -3.24 0.02 -20.61
N ILE A 233 -3.75 -1.22 -20.69
CA ILE A 233 -2.91 -2.42 -20.81
C ILE A 233 -2.05 -2.39 -22.07
N ASP A 234 -2.63 -1.99 -23.22
CA ASP A 234 -1.88 -1.87 -24.47
C ASP A 234 -0.78 -0.81 -24.36
N SER A 235 -1.09 0.32 -23.72
CA SER A 235 -0.12 1.38 -23.44
C SER A 235 1.04 0.87 -22.57
N LEU A 236 0.74 0.13 -21.50
CA LEU A 236 1.76 -0.44 -20.60
C LEU A 236 2.59 -1.52 -21.29
N LEU A 237 2.02 -2.31 -22.21
CA LEU A 237 2.78 -3.27 -23.01
C LEU A 237 3.76 -2.56 -23.97
N ILE A 238 3.34 -1.43 -24.55
CA ILE A 238 4.23 -0.59 -25.35
C ILE A 238 5.35 0.00 -24.47
N ASP A 239 5.02 0.49 -23.27
CA ASP A 239 6.02 1.00 -22.32
C ASP A 239 7.05 -0.07 -21.96
N LEU A 240 6.62 -1.30 -21.69
CA LEU A 240 7.51 -2.43 -21.40
C LEU A 240 8.50 -2.70 -22.54
N GLU A 241 8.06 -2.56 -23.79
CA GLU A 241 8.87 -2.82 -24.99
C GLU A 241 9.83 -1.66 -25.32
N GLN A 242 9.47 -0.42 -24.98
CA GLN A 242 10.21 0.78 -25.36
C GLN A 242 11.10 1.35 -24.24
N MET A 243 10.78 1.08 -22.99
CA MET A 243 11.53 1.58 -21.83
C MET A 243 12.57 0.58 -21.33
N ASP A 244 13.51 1.08 -20.53
CA ASP A 244 14.54 0.30 -19.85
C ASP A 244 14.59 0.59 -18.33
N GLY A 245 15.38 -0.21 -17.62
CA GLY A 245 15.71 -0.02 -16.22
C GLY A 245 14.52 0.22 -15.30
N SER A 246 14.59 1.32 -14.52
CA SER A 246 13.55 1.72 -13.55
C SER A 246 12.20 1.96 -14.21
N ARG A 247 12.17 2.57 -15.40
CA ARG A 247 10.91 2.89 -16.09
C ARG A 247 10.18 1.63 -16.56
N GLN A 248 10.91 0.72 -17.19
CA GLN A 248 10.38 -0.58 -17.60
C GLN A 248 9.86 -1.36 -16.39
N PHE A 249 10.57 -1.32 -15.26
CA PHE A 249 10.13 -1.97 -14.05
C PHE A 249 8.83 -1.35 -13.51
N GLY A 250 8.67 -0.02 -13.54
CA GLY A 250 7.43 0.66 -13.19
C GLY A 250 6.24 0.22 -14.05
N ALA A 251 6.42 0.10 -15.37
CA ALA A 251 5.37 -0.43 -16.25
C ALA A 251 5.01 -1.90 -15.92
N ALA A 252 6.00 -2.72 -15.52
CA ALA A 252 5.76 -4.09 -15.08
C ALA A 252 4.99 -4.15 -13.74
N LEU A 253 5.22 -3.19 -12.83
CA LEU A 253 4.45 -3.06 -11.60
C LEU A 253 3.00 -2.65 -11.90
N ALA A 254 2.79 -1.60 -12.70
CA ALA A 254 1.46 -1.15 -13.12
C ALA A 254 0.62 -2.25 -13.79
N MET A 255 1.26 -3.11 -14.60
CA MET A 255 0.62 -4.27 -15.22
C MET A 255 0.03 -5.23 -14.19
N THR A 256 0.61 -5.33 -12.99
CA THR A 256 0.15 -6.22 -11.92
C THR A 256 -1.29 -5.90 -11.52
N SER A 257 -1.58 -4.63 -11.23
CA SER A 257 -2.92 -4.18 -10.84
C SER A 257 -3.94 -4.43 -11.96
N GLN A 258 -3.58 -4.13 -13.20
CA GLN A 258 -4.48 -4.35 -14.36
C GLN A 258 -4.80 -5.82 -14.58
N VAL A 259 -3.81 -6.71 -14.46
CA VAL A 259 -4.00 -8.16 -14.55
C VAL A 259 -4.81 -8.68 -13.35
N ALA A 260 -4.52 -8.20 -12.13
CA ALA A 260 -5.23 -8.60 -10.91
C ALA A 260 -6.72 -8.21 -10.94
N HIS A 261 -7.05 -7.08 -11.55
CA HIS A 261 -8.43 -6.66 -11.79
C HIS A 261 -9.14 -7.46 -12.91
N GLY A 262 -8.46 -8.40 -13.56
CA GLY A 262 -9.02 -9.21 -14.63
C GLY A 262 -9.26 -8.44 -15.92
N LEU A 263 -8.56 -7.32 -16.12
CA LEU A 263 -8.69 -6.49 -17.32
C LEU A 263 -7.84 -7.01 -18.49
N ALA A 264 -6.89 -7.92 -18.22
CA ALA A 264 -6.03 -8.52 -19.23
C ALA A 264 -6.73 -9.64 -20.01
N SER A 265 -6.66 -9.56 -21.34
CA SER A 265 -7.08 -10.64 -22.23
C SER A 265 -6.03 -11.74 -22.31
N HIS A 266 -6.38 -12.89 -22.90
CA HIS A 266 -5.41 -13.95 -23.20
C HIS A 266 -4.28 -13.46 -24.12
N GLU A 267 -4.58 -12.55 -25.05
CA GLU A 267 -3.59 -11.94 -25.94
C GLU A 267 -2.61 -11.05 -25.16
N HIS A 268 -3.11 -10.25 -24.22
CA HIS A 268 -2.26 -9.44 -23.35
C HIS A 268 -1.30 -10.32 -22.53
N LEU A 269 -1.80 -11.43 -21.96
CA LEU A 269 -0.97 -12.37 -21.21
C LEU A 269 0.07 -13.08 -22.10
N ALA A 270 -0.29 -13.42 -23.34
CA ALA A 270 0.65 -14.00 -24.30
C ALA A 270 1.78 -13.04 -24.68
N ARG A 271 1.45 -11.75 -24.93
CA ARG A 271 2.44 -10.71 -25.22
C ARG A 271 3.34 -10.42 -24.02
N LEU A 272 2.77 -10.36 -22.82
CA LEU A 272 3.52 -10.23 -21.57
C LEU A 272 4.47 -11.41 -21.34
N ASN A 273 4.05 -12.64 -21.67
CA ASN A 273 4.90 -13.82 -21.59
C ASN A 273 6.06 -13.77 -22.60
N ALA A 274 5.80 -13.36 -23.84
CA ALA A 274 6.83 -13.20 -24.85
C ALA A 274 7.88 -12.16 -24.42
N PHE A 275 7.43 -11.03 -23.87
CA PHE A 275 8.31 -10.03 -23.25
C PHE A 275 9.16 -10.65 -22.12
N ALA A 276 8.52 -11.35 -21.17
CA ALA A 276 9.21 -11.96 -20.05
C ALA A 276 10.30 -12.95 -20.50
N MET A 277 9.98 -13.82 -21.46
CA MET A 277 10.93 -14.78 -22.02
C MET A 277 12.09 -14.10 -22.74
N SER A 278 11.82 -13.03 -23.49
CA SER A 278 12.87 -12.24 -24.16
C SER A 278 13.83 -11.61 -23.15
N GLN A 279 13.31 -10.93 -22.11
CA GLN A 279 14.14 -10.27 -21.11
C GLN A 279 14.97 -11.28 -20.31
N LEU A 280 14.38 -12.39 -19.89
CA LEU A 280 15.04 -13.42 -19.09
C LEU A 280 16.05 -14.26 -19.89
N ALA A 281 15.92 -14.33 -21.23
CA ALA A 281 16.92 -14.93 -22.08
C ALA A 281 18.20 -14.08 -22.15
N THR A 282 18.06 -12.75 -22.07
CA THR A 282 19.20 -11.81 -22.05
C THR A 282 19.79 -11.68 -20.65
N ASP A 283 18.96 -11.50 -19.64
CA ASP A 283 19.37 -11.38 -18.24
C ASP A 283 18.38 -12.13 -17.33
N PRO A 284 18.74 -13.32 -16.82
CA PRO A 284 17.90 -14.09 -15.90
C PRO A 284 17.52 -13.35 -14.62
N THR A 285 18.27 -12.29 -14.28
CA THR A 285 18.05 -11.46 -13.09
C THR A 285 17.26 -10.18 -13.38
N ASN A 286 16.84 -9.95 -14.63
CA ASN A 286 16.09 -8.76 -15.02
C ASN A 286 14.77 -8.67 -14.21
N PRO A 287 14.56 -7.58 -13.44
CA PRO A 287 13.42 -7.47 -12.53
C PRO A 287 12.08 -7.35 -13.27
N SER A 288 12.03 -6.66 -14.41
CA SER A 288 10.84 -6.52 -15.25
C SER A 288 10.43 -7.86 -15.85
N GLY A 289 11.40 -8.62 -16.37
CA GLY A 289 11.19 -9.97 -16.92
C GLY A 289 10.72 -10.96 -15.85
N GLN A 290 11.33 -10.93 -14.66
CA GLN A 290 10.89 -11.76 -13.52
C GLN A 290 9.46 -11.42 -13.10
N GLN A 291 9.12 -10.13 -12.99
CA GLN A 291 7.78 -9.71 -12.61
C GLN A 291 6.74 -10.14 -13.65
N ALA A 292 6.99 -9.88 -14.94
CA ALA A 292 6.12 -10.30 -16.02
C ALA A 292 5.89 -11.83 -16.04
N ARG A 293 6.95 -12.62 -15.85
CA ARG A 293 6.86 -14.09 -15.73
C ARG A 293 6.00 -14.52 -14.55
N ASN A 294 6.17 -13.88 -13.38
CA ASN A 294 5.38 -14.20 -12.19
C ASN A 294 3.89 -13.91 -12.42
N LEU A 295 3.55 -12.79 -13.05
CA LEU A 295 2.17 -12.47 -13.41
C LEU A 295 1.58 -13.52 -14.34
N VAL A 296 2.28 -13.88 -15.41
CA VAL A 296 1.80 -14.90 -16.35
C VAL A 296 1.57 -16.25 -15.65
N ALA A 297 2.49 -16.66 -14.78
CA ALA A 297 2.38 -17.93 -14.05
C ALA A 297 1.22 -17.97 -13.05
N LEU A 298 0.80 -16.82 -12.51
CA LEU A 298 -0.32 -16.71 -11.56
C LEU A 298 -1.69 -16.68 -12.25
N TYR A 299 -1.78 -16.10 -13.45
CA TYR A 299 -3.05 -15.83 -14.12
C TYR A 299 -3.32 -16.69 -15.36
N THR A 300 -2.37 -17.55 -15.77
CA THR A 300 -2.61 -18.56 -16.82
C THR A 300 -3.10 -19.87 -16.18
N PRO A 301 -4.23 -20.44 -16.63
CA PRO A 301 -4.70 -21.74 -16.15
C PRO A 301 -3.60 -22.81 -16.32
N ARG A 302 -3.23 -23.47 -15.22
CA ARG A 302 -2.28 -24.60 -15.28
C ARG A 302 -2.93 -25.77 -15.99
N THR A 303 -2.55 -26.02 -17.25
CA THR A 303 -2.96 -27.21 -18.00
C THR A 303 -2.21 -28.48 -17.58
N THR A 304 -1.17 -28.39 -16.74
CA THR A 304 -0.31 -29.53 -16.41
C THR A 304 0.04 -29.57 -14.91
N PRO A 305 -0.28 -30.67 -14.19
CA PRO A 305 0.15 -30.86 -12.80
C PRO A 305 1.59 -31.38 -12.81
N LEU A 306 2.58 -30.50 -12.89
CA LEU A 306 3.99 -30.89 -12.81
C LEU A 306 4.49 -30.83 -11.36
N LEU A 307 5.15 -31.93 -10.96
CA LEU A 307 6.09 -32.14 -9.85
C LEU A 307 6.18 -30.97 -8.85
N ARG A 308 5.79 -31.16 -7.59
CA ARG A 308 5.76 -30.09 -6.56
C ARG A 308 7.18 -29.54 -6.28
N PRO A 309 7.57 -28.35 -6.77
CA PRO A 309 8.50 -27.49 -6.04
C PRO A 309 7.89 -27.15 -4.67
N ALA A 310 8.68 -26.55 -3.78
CA ALA A 310 8.14 -25.84 -2.62
C ALA A 310 6.92 -25.03 -3.08
N THR A 311 5.77 -25.25 -2.45
CA THR A 311 4.57 -24.49 -2.83
C THR A 311 4.85 -23.01 -2.55
N VAL A 312 4.14 -22.10 -3.23
CA VAL A 312 4.23 -20.66 -2.91
C VAL A 312 4.06 -20.43 -1.41
N ALA A 313 3.17 -21.19 -0.76
CA ALA A 313 2.97 -21.16 0.68
C ALA A 313 4.22 -21.59 1.47
N ASP A 314 4.98 -22.59 1.01
CA ASP A 314 6.22 -23.02 1.67
C ASP A 314 7.32 -21.96 1.55
N VAL A 315 7.45 -21.30 0.39
CA VAL A 315 8.39 -20.19 0.21
C VAL A 315 8.06 -19.05 1.17
N LEU A 316 6.78 -18.72 1.31
CA LEU A 316 6.31 -17.68 2.23
C LEU A 316 6.55 -18.06 3.70
N ARG A 317 6.23 -19.28 4.11
CA ARG A 317 6.44 -19.76 5.49
C ARG A 317 7.91 -19.83 5.90
N ASN A 318 8.81 -20.03 4.93
CA ASN A 318 10.25 -20.07 5.13
C ASN A 318 10.93 -18.74 4.74
N ALA A 319 10.22 -17.62 4.87
CA ALA A 319 10.78 -16.31 4.54
C ALA A 319 12.09 -16.04 5.30
N PRO A 320 13.13 -15.47 4.65
CA PRO A 320 14.45 -15.33 5.28
C PRO A 320 14.41 -14.47 6.56
N GLY A 321 14.91 -15.03 7.66
CA GLY A 321 14.99 -14.33 8.96
C GLY A 321 13.66 -14.17 9.71
N LEU A 322 12.56 -14.75 9.21
CA LEU A 322 11.21 -14.59 9.77
C LEU A 322 11.14 -14.87 11.27
N SER A 323 11.75 -15.97 11.73
CA SER A 323 11.73 -16.37 13.14
C SER A 323 12.34 -15.33 14.07
N THR A 324 13.40 -14.65 13.62
CA THR A 324 14.03 -13.55 14.37
C THR A 324 13.10 -12.36 14.48
N TYR A 325 12.47 -11.92 13.38
CA TYR A 325 11.53 -10.81 13.40
C TYR A 325 10.32 -11.09 14.32
N VAL A 326 9.73 -12.28 14.21
CA VAL A 326 8.59 -12.70 15.05
C VAL A 326 8.99 -12.76 16.52
N ALA A 327 10.18 -13.30 16.83
CA ALA A 327 10.68 -13.34 18.20
C ALA A 327 10.90 -11.93 18.78
N SER A 328 11.47 -11.00 18.01
CA SER A 328 11.67 -9.62 18.44
C SER A 328 10.34 -8.89 18.67
N ALA A 329 9.36 -9.06 17.78
CA ALA A 329 8.04 -8.47 17.94
C ALA A 329 7.29 -9.03 19.16
N ARG A 330 7.38 -10.34 19.40
CA ARG A 330 6.80 -10.99 20.59
C ARG A 330 7.45 -10.50 21.88
N ALA A 331 8.77 -10.29 21.88
CA ALA A 331 9.47 -9.75 23.04
C ALA A 331 9.03 -8.30 23.37
N GLU A 332 8.77 -7.46 22.37
CA GLU A 332 8.30 -6.07 22.57
C GLU A 332 6.83 -6.02 23.02
N SER A 333 5.95 -6.79 22.37
CA SER A 333 4.49 -6.74 22.61
C SER A 333 4.01 -7.65 23.74
N GLY A 334 4.77 -8.68 24.11
CA GLY A 334 4.40 -9.64 25.15
C GLY A 334 3.43 -10.74 24.71
N PHE A 335 3.01 -10.80 23.44
CA PHE A 335 2.12 -11.83 22.91
C PHE A 335 2.49 -12.27 21.50
N ALA A 336 1.88 -13.37 21.03
CA ALA A 336 2.05 -13.85 19.66
C ALA A 336 1.06 -13.15 18.72
N ASP A 337 1.57 -12.55 17.65
CA ASP A 337 0.77 -11.88 16.62
C ASP A 337 0.85 -12.64 15.29
N PRO A 338 -0.09 -13.57 15.03
CA PRO A 338 -0.11 -14.35 13.79
C PRO A 338 -0.41 -13.50 12.54
N MET A 339 -1.03 -12.34 12.70
CA MET A 339 -1.26 -11.43 11.57
C MET A 339 0.05 -10.72 11.19
N LEU A 340 0.81 -10.24 12.17
CA LEU A 340 2.14 -9.68 11.92
C LEU A 340 3.08 -10.72 11.28
N GLU A 341 3.10 -11.95 11.79
CA GLU A 341 3.88 -13.04 11.21
C GLU A 341 3.54 -13.24 9.72
N ARG A 342 2.25 -13.23 9.37
CA ARG A 342 1.81 -13.29 7.98
C ARG A 342 2.28 -12.09 7.15
N LEU A 343 2.19 -10.87 7.67
CA LEU A 343 2.70 -9.67 6.96
C LEU A 343 4.21 -9.78 6.74
N LEU A 344 4.97 -10.32 7.69
CA LEU A 344 6.41 -10.54 7.56
C LEU A 344 6.74 -11.60 6.50
N MET A 345 6.00 -12.71 6.43
CA MET A 345 6.14 -13.71 5.37
C MET A 345 6.04 -13.07 3.97
N GLU A 346 5.13 -12.11 3.81
CA GLU A 346 4.90 -11.41 2.55
C GLU A 346 5.94 -10.30 2.30
N ALA A 347 6.28 -9.52 3.32
CA ALA A 347 7.20 -8.38 3.19
C ALA A 347 8.65 -8.81 2.94
N LEU A 348 9.03 -10.01 3.38
CA LEU A 348 10.39 -10.56 3.28
C LEU A 348 10.64 -11.39 2.02
N THR A 349 9.61 -11.65 1.21
CA THR A 349 9.72 -12.45 -0.03
C THR A 349 9.34 -11.65 -1.26
N ASN A 350 9.71 -12.13 -2.45
CA ASN A 350 9.43 -11.48 -3.73
C ASN A 350 8.34 -12.19 -4.56
N VAL A 351 7.53 -13.05 -3.93
CA VAL A 351 6.55 -13.86 -4.67
C VAL A 351 5.39 -13.02 -5.21
N PHE A 352 4.85 -12.14 -4.38
CA PHE A 352 3.76 -11.24 -4.73
C PHE A 352 4.20 -9.80 -4.41
N ILE A 353 4.61 -9.03 -5.42
CA ILE A 353 5.16 -7.69 -5.20
C ILE A 353 4.14 -6.77 -4.51
N ASP A 354 2.87 -6.82 -4.90
CA ASP A 354 1.81 -5.98 -4.29
C ASP A 354 1.59 -6.33 -2.82
N ARG A 355 1.51 -7.64 -2.50
CA ARG A 355 1.38 -8.08 -1.10
C ARG A 355 2.59 -7.68 -0.29
N ARG A 356 3.80 -7.79 -0.85
CA ARG A 356 5.04 -7.30 -0.23
C ARG A 356 4.96 -5.79 0.03
N HIS A 357 4.47 -5.02 -0.94
CA HIS A 357 4.31 -3.57 -0.83
C HIS A 357 3.32 -3.22 0.29
N HIS A 358 2.08 -3.72 0.24
CA HIS A 358 1.06 -3.40 1.23
C HIS A 358 1.39 -3.93 2.61
N SER A 359 1.95 -5.14 2.74
CA SER A 359 2.42 -5.67 4.03
C SER A 359 3.55 -4.83 4.61
N GLY A 360 4.48 -4.36 3.76
CA GLY A 360 5.50 -3.39 4.16
C GLY A 360 4.87 -2.10 4.68
N MET A 361 3.87 -1.55 3.97
CA MET A 361 3.18 -0.31 4.38
C MET A 361 2.43 -0.46 5.71
N LEU A 362 1.71 -1.57 5.90
CA LEU A 362 1.02 -1.87 7.16
C LEU A 362 1.99 -2.02 8.33
N ILE A 363 3.09 -2.77 8.15
CA ILE A 363 4.13 -2.91 9.17
C ILE A 363 4.73 -1.54 9.51
N ARG A 364 4.96 -0.71 8.50
CA ARG A 364 5.55 0.63 8.67
C ARG A 364 4.61 1.59 9.42
N ALA A 365 3.31 1.46 9.23
CA ALA A 365 2.26 2.16 9.98
C ALA A 365 1.93 1.53 11.34
N SER A 366 2.60 0.43 11.70
CA SER A 366 2.41 -0.24 12.98
C SER A 366 3.44 0.21 14.04
N PRO A 367 3.12 0.12 15.33
CA PRO A 367 4.05 0.28 16.45
C PRO A 367 5.16 -0.78 16.47
N TYR A 368 5.07 -1.85 15.66
CA TYR A 368 6.16 -2.82 15.52
C TYR A 368 7.33 -2.30 14.69
N ARG A 369 7.15 -1.23 13.89
CA ARG A 369 8.19 -0.70 13.01
C ARG A 369 9.56 -0.53 13.71
N PRO A 370 9.68 0.12 14.88
CA PRO A 370 10.99 0.35 15.50
C PRO A 370 11.71 -0.94 15.90
N VAL A 371 10.98 -1.94 16.44
CA VAL A 371 11.60 -3.21 16.85
C VAL A 371 11.99 -4.06 15.64
N LEU A 372 11.17 -4.05 14.58
CA LEU A 372 11.47 -4.77 13.35
C LEU A 372 12.63 -4.13 12.58
N LEU A 373 12.75 -2.81 12.60
CA LEU A 373 13.90 -2.12 12.04
C LEU A 373 15.19 -2.50 12.78
N ARG A 374 15.19 -2.53 14.12
CA ARG A 374 16.35 -3.02 14.90
C ARG A 374 16.71 -4.46 14.55
N ALA A 375 15.71 -5.33 14.39
CA ALA A 375 15.93 -6.72 13.98
C ALA A 375 16.53 -6.81 12.57
N ALA A 376 16.04 -6.00 11.62
CA ALA A 376 16.60 -5.94 10.27
C ALA A 376 18.08 -5.54 10.29
N ASN A 377 18.42 -4.48 11.04
CA ASN A 377 19.79 -3.99 11.17
C ASN A 377 20.74 -5.02 11.80
N ALA A 378 20.24 -5.89 12.70
CA ALA A 378 21.03 -6.99 13.22
C ALA A 378 21.27 -8.09 12.16
N LEU A 379 20.27 -8.34 11.32
CA LEU A 379 20.29 -9.38 10.28
C LEU A 379 21.08 -8.99 9.03
N THR A 380 21.42 -7.71 8.81
CA THR A 380 22.29 -7.28 7.71
C THR A 380 23.71 -7.84 7.81
N ASN A 381 24.13 -8.27 9.01
CA ASN A 381 25.41 -8.95 9.23
C ASN A 381 25.28 -10.48 9.27
N SER A 382 24.14 -11.04 8.88
CA SER A 382 23.93 -12.50 8.85
C SER A 382 24.92 -13.18 7.90
N PRO A 383 25.50 -14.34 8.26
CA PRO A 383 26.31 -15.13 7.34
C PRO A 383 25.48 -15.70 6.18
N ASP A 384 24.19 -15.95 6.41
CA ASP A 384 23.26 -16.38 5.36
C ASP A 384 22.95 -15.21 4.41
N TRP A 385 23.31 -15.39 3.14
CA TRP A 385 23.11 -14.41 2.09
C TRP A 385 21.64 -14.02 1.90
N ALA A 386 20.71 -14.98 1.92
CA ALA A 386 19.31 -14.73 1.67
C ALA A 386 18.68 -13.91 2.80
N ILE A 387 19.08 -14.20 4.05
CA ILE A 387 18.68 -13.43 5.23
C ILE A 387 19.22 -11.99 5.13
N ARG A 388 20.50 -11.84 4.81
CA ARG A 388 21.14 -10.53 4.68
C ARG A 388 20.49 -9.69 3.60
N GLU A 389 20.25 -10.25 2.42
CA GLU A 389 19.62 -9.55 1.30
C GLU A 389 18.17 -9.15 1.63
N ALA A 390 17.39 -10.04 2.24
CA ALA A 390 16.03 -9.73 2.69
C ALA A 390 16.04 -8.61 3.75
N ALA A 391 16.98 -8.65 4.70
CA ALA A 391 17.13 -7.64 5.74
C ALA A 391 17.48 -6.26 5.17
N VAL A 392 18.45 -6.16 4.24
CA VAL A 392 18.80 -4.88 3.58
C VAL A 392 17.60 -4.28 2.85
N ARG A 393 16.86 -5.09 2.09
CA ARG A 393 15.65 -4.62 1.38
C ARG A 393 14.54 -4.20 2.34
N PHE A 394 14.34 -4.94 3.42
CA PHE A 394 13.33 -4.65 4.42
C PHE A 394 13.69 -3.36 5.18
N GLU A 395 14.96 -3.21 5.60
CA GLU A 395 15.49 -2.00 6.23
C GLU A 395 15.28 -0.77 5.34
N ALA A 396 15.68 -0.82 4.05
CA ALA A 396 15.53 0.28 3.12
C ALA A 396 14.07 0.76 2.99
N ARG A 397 13.09 -0.15 3.09
CA ARG A 397 11.65 0.19 3.08
C ARG A 397 11.16 0.76 4.41
N MET A 398 11.77 0.35 5.53
CA MET A 398 11.34 0.74 6.88
C MET A 398 11.99 2.04 7.35
N GLN A 399 13.17 2.38 6.83
CA GLN A 399 13.86 3.63 7.14
C GLN A 399 13.03 4.86 6.68
N PRO A 400 13.09 5.97 7.44
CA PRO A 400 12.77 7.27 6.90
C PRO A 400 13.81 7.63 5.83
N GLN A 401 13.39 7.97 4.61
CA GLN A 401 14.34 8.49 3.62
C GLN A 401 15.02 9.76 4.19
N PRO A 402 16.35 9.89 4.05
CA PRO A 402 17.08 11.05 4.56
C PRO A 402 16.60 12.33 3.87
N THR A 403 16.69 13.43 4.60
CA THR A 403 16.22 14.77 4.22
C THR A 403 17.11 15.48 3.23
#